data_AF-A0A937X5M8-F1
#
_entry.id   AF-A0A937X5M8-F1
#
_cell.length_a   1.000
_cell.length_b   1.000
_cell.length_c   1.000
_cell.angle_alpha   90.00
_cell.angle_beta   90.00
_cell.angle_gamma   90.00
#
_symmetry.space_group_name_H-M   'P 1'
#
loop_
_entity.id
_entity.type
_entity.pdbx_description
1 polymer ?
#
loop_
_entity_poly.entity_id
_entity_poly.type
_entity_poly.pdbx_seq_one_letter_code
_entity_poly.pdbx_strand_id
1 'polypeptide(L)'
;MLHVAFVWHMHQPLYKDRLSGEYLMPWVRLHGIKDYLDMVSILRQYPGIHQTFNLVPSLLEQVEDYASGGAMDRNLELTLKPVANWTSEDRAYVMLRFFDAQFDNMIAPFPRYHQLALKRNDLLGHFNPLDASRTFTHQDLLDLTVWFNLAWFDPLWRRTEPELAALVQRGRDFTQEDRELIARKQRKILSRIVPEYARMAASGQVELTTTPFYHPILPLLVDTDSARVARPHLPLPETPFRHPGDARLQIRKGLAYFESRFGFRPPGMWPSEESVSPAVAQLMAEEGVKWAVTDEGILAHSLGVRLVRDAAGQLLHPDVLYRPYSFETPAGRVSLVFRDIVLSDLIGFSYQKVPGAQAAHDLHERLKAIKQRSPHAHPLVTIALDGENCW
;
A
#
# COMPACT_ATOMS: atom_id res chain seq x y z
N MET A 1 27.80 -12.61 7.44
CA MET A 1 26.65 -11.75 7.83
C MET A 1 25.46 -12.09 6.93
N LEU A 2 24.22 -11.90 7.35
CA LEU A 2 23.01 -11.94 6.48
C LEU A 2 22.53 -10.50 6.31
N HIS A 3 22.23 -10.08 5.09
CA HIS A 3 21.57 -8.81 4.81
C HIS A 3 20.10 -9.07 4.51
N VAL A 4 19.21 -8.28 5.09
CA VAL A 4 17.77 -8.35 4.85
C VAL A 4 17.32 -6.98 4.38
N ALA A 5 16.74 -6.90 3.19
CA ALA A 5 16.19 -5.69 2.62
C ALA A 5 14.67 -5.81 2.59
N PHE A 6 13.99 -5.07 3.47
CA PHE A 6 12.56 -4.84 3.34
C PHE A 6 12.32 -3.73 2.33
N VAL A 7 11.41 -3.96 1.38
CA VAL A 7 10.96 -2.97 0.41
C VAL A 7 9.45 -2.88 0.47
N TRP A 8 8.94 -1.87 1.18
CA TRP A 8 7.50 -1.67 1.32
C TRP A 8 6.97 -0.80 0.20
N HIS A 9 5.99 -1.29 -0.56
CA HIS A 9 5.37 -0.57 -1.64
C HIS A 9 4.08 0.10 -1.20
N MET A 10 4.07 1.43 -1.14
CA MET A 10 2.88 2.21 -0.78
C MET A 10 2.19 2.67 -2.05
N HIS A 11 1.00 2.15 -2.31
CA HIS A 11 0.28 2.43 -3.54
C HIS A 11 -1.23 2.47 -3.35
N GLN A 12 -1.83 3.48 -3.97
CA GLN A 12 -3.24 3.52 -4.28
C GLN A 12 -3.41 4.05 -5.70
N PRO A 13 -4.39 3.50 -6.46
CA PRO A 13 -4.81 4.06 -7.74
C PRO A 13 -5.14 5.56 -7.63
N LEU A 14 -5.10 6.26 -8.77
CA LEU A 14 -5.64 7.61 -8.83
C LEU A 14 -7.17 7.55 -8.77
N TYR A 15 -7.74 7.88 -7.62
CA TYR A 15 -9.19 7.96 -7.42
C TYR A 15 -9.77 9.33 -7.76
N LYS A 16 -8.91 10.34 -7.96
CA LYS A 16 -9.31 11.66 -8.43
C LYS A 16 -9.77 11.57 -9.88
N ASP A 17 -11.05 11.79 -10.12
CA ASP A 17 -11.52 12.06 -11.47
C ASP A 17 -10.99 13.43 -11.91
N ARG A 18 -10.22 13.44 -12.99
CA ARG A 18 -9.58 14.67 -13.49
C ARG A 18 -10.56 15.62 -14.17
N LEU A 19 -11.75 15.14 -14.54
CA LEU A 19 -12.78 15.98 -15.15
C LEU A 19 -13.58 16.74 -14.10
N SER A 20 -14.15 16.03 -13.11
CA SER A 20 -14.92 16.65 -12.03
C SER A 20 -14.07 17.22 -10.88
N GLY A 21 -12.87 16.68 -10.67
CA GLY A 21 -12.05 16.95 -9.49
C GLY A 21 -12.46 16.15 -8.24
N GLU A 22 -13.52 15.34 -8.32
CA GLU A 22 -14.03 14.54 -7.21
C GLU A 22 -13.19 13.29 -6.97
N TYR A 23 -13.13 12.84 -5.70
CA TYR A 23 -12.49 11.58 -5.34
C TYR A 23 -13.52 10.47 -5.26
N LEU A 24 -13.38 9.49 -6.16
CA LEU A 24 -14.36 8.43 -6.33
C LEU A 24 -14.37 7.41 -5.19
N MET A 25 -13.23 7.25 -4.50
CA MET A 25 -13.08 6.29 -3.40
C MET A 25 -12.29 6.90 -2.23
N PRO A 26 -12.58 6.48 -0.99
CA PRO A 26 -11.96 7.05 0.22
C PRO A 26 -10.57 6.46 0.53
N TRP A 27 -10.10 5.50 -0.26
CA TRP A 27 -9.01 4.59 0.13
C TRP A 27 -7.69 5.28 0.43
N VAL A 28 -7.31 6.33 -0.31
CA VAL A 28 -6.10 7.11 0.03
C VAL A 28 -6.20 7.73 1.42
N ARG A 29 -7.37 8.30 1.77
CA ARG A 29 -7.58 8.90 3.08
C ARG A 29 -7.58 7.85 4.19
N LEU A 30 -8.21 6.71 3.96
CA LEU A 30 -8.36 5.65 4.96
C LEU A 30 -7.06 4.87 5.18
N HIS A 31 -6.40 4.40 4.12
CA HIS A 31 -5.08 3.77 4.21
C HIS A 31 -4.03 4.76 4.71
N GLY A 32 -4.11 6.04 4.33
CA GLY A 32 -3.15 7.04 4.81
C GLY A 32 -3.13 7.25 6.32
N ILE A 33 -4.26 7.07 7.00
CA ILE A 33 -4.33 7.15 8.46
C ILE A 33 -4.03 5.82 9.18
N LYS A 34 -3.91 4.74 8.42
CA LYS A 34 -3.76 3.38 8.93
C LYS A 34 -2.38 2.78 8.67
N ASP A 35 -1.82 3.00 7.49
CA ASP A 35 -0.75 2.15 6.95
C ASP A 35 0.53 2.93 6.59
N TYR A 36 0.49 4.26 6.45
CA TYR A 36 1.62 5.00 5.88
C TYR A 36 2.52 5.71 6.90
N LEU A 37 1.94 6.36 7.91
CA LEU A 37 2.71 7.22 8.81
C LEU A 37 3.38 6.44 9.94
N ASP A 38 2.64 5.54 10.54
CA ASP A 38 3.01 4.73 11.70
C ASP A 38 4.10 3.71 11.35
N MET A 39 4.04 3.07 10.17
CA MET A 39 5.08 2.18 9.65
C MET A 39 6.46 2.81 9.63
N VAL A 40 6.58 4.07 9.20
CA VAL A 40 7.87 4.77 9.17
C VAL A 40 8.19 5.39 10.54
N SER A 41 7.18 5.82 11.29
CA SER A 41 7.37 6.45 12.60
C SER A 41 7.88 5.47 13.67
N ILE A 42 7.49 4.19 13.61
CA ILE A 42 7.92 3.17 14.58
C ILE A 42 9.44 2.96 14.57
N LEU A 43 10.10 3.20 13.43
CA LEU A 43 11.55 3.07 13.28
C LEU A 43 12.35 4.00 14.19
N ARG A 44 11.76 5.11 14.65
CA ARG A 44 12.39 5.99 15.65
C ARG A 44 12.74 5.28 16.95
N GLN A 45 11.99 4.22 17.30
CA GLN A 45 12.24 3.41 18.49
C GLN A 45 13.37 2.39 18.27
N TYR A 46 13.78 2.17 17.03
CA TYR A 46 14.74 1.15 16.61
C TYR A 46 15.81 1.74 15.68
N PRO A 47 16.66 2.68 16.14
CA PRO A 47 17.59 3.43 15.29
C PRO A 47 18.60 2.57 14.51
N GLY A 48 18.85 1.32 14.95
CA GLY A 48 19.70 0.37 14.24
C GLY A 48 19.02 -0.40 13.11
N ILE A 49 17.70 -0.28 12.93
CA ILE A 49 16.95 -0.92 11.85
C ILE A 49 16.82 0.06 10.69
N HIS A 50 17.30 -0.35 9.52
CA HIS A 50 17.14 0.40 8.27
C HIS A 50 16.14 -0.30 7.37
N GLN A 51 15.30 0.48 6.67
CA GLN A 51 14.25 -0.05 5.80
C GLN A 51 14.15 0.75 4.50
N THR A 52 13.60 0.13 3.46
CA THR A 52 13.32 0.79 2.19
C THR A 52 11.82 0.95 1.99
N PHE A 53 11.39 2.14 1.60
CA PHE A 53 10.00 2.43 1.25
C PHE A 53 9.91 2.96 -0.17
N ASN A 54 8.96 2.42 -0.92
CA ASN A 54 8.56 2.94 -2.21
C ASN A 54 7.28 3.75 -2.04
N LEU A 55 7.26 4.98 -2.57
CA LEU A 55 6.10 5.86 -2.52
C LEU A 55 5.67 6.17 -3.95
N VAL A 56 4.50 5.67 -4.37
CA VAL A 56 3.99 5.93 -5.71
C VAL A 56 3.60 7.42 -5.87
N PRO A 57 4.05 8.12 -6.94
CA PRO A 57 3.74 9.53 -7.15
C PRO A 57 2.25 9.87 -7.15
N SER A 58 1.41 9.05 -7.81
CA SER A 58 -0.04 9.26 -7.81
C SER A 58 -0.69 9.06 -6.44
N LEU A 59 -0.10 8.26 -5.54
CA LEU A 59 -0.53 8.19 -4.15
C LEU A 59 -0.19 9.50 -3.42
N LEU A 60 1.05 9.97 -3.55
CA LEU A 60 1.51 11.20 -2.90
C LEU A 60 0.69 12.42 -3.31
N GLU A 61 0.34 12.55 -4.60
CA GLU A 61 -0.53 13.63 -5.12
C GLU A 61 -1.86 13.69 -4.34
N GLN A 62 -2.47 12.52 -4.12
CA GLN A 62 -3.74 12.43 -3.43
C GLN A 62 -3.61 12.66 -1.92
N VAL A 63 -2.54 12.16 -1.29
CA VAL A 63 -2.25 12.43 0.13
C VAL A 63 -2.07 13.93 0.36
N GLU A 64 -1.34 14.64 -0.51
CA GLU A 64 -1.15 16.09 -0.45
C GLU A 64 -2.49 16.85 -0.61
N ASP A 65 -3.34 16.41 -1.54
CA ASP A 65 -4.67 17.01 -1.76
C ASP A 65 -5.57 16.86 -0.51
N TYR A 66 -5.58 15.70 0.16
CA TYR A 66 -6.32 15.53 1.42
C TYR A 66 -5.69 16.33 2.57
N ALA A 67 -4.36 16.33 2.68
CA ALA A 67 -3.64 17.06 3.73
C ALA A 67 -3.88 18.59 3.65
N SER A 68 -3.94 19.13 2.42
CA SER A 68 -4.24 20.55 2.17
C SER A 68 -5.73 20.88 2.31
N GLY A 69 -6.61 19.87 2.38
CA GLY A 69 -8.06 20.04 2.43
C GLY A 69 -8.70 20.33 1.08
N GLY A 70 -7.96 20.11 -0.02
CA GLY A 70 -8.43 20.25 -1.39
C GLY A 70 -9.12 19.00 -1.96
N ALA A 71 -9.01 17.86 -1.29
CA ALA A 71 -9.72 16.63 -1.67
C ALA A 71 -10.98 16.40 -0.82
N MET A 72 -12.02 15.90 -1.48
CA MET A 72 -13.27 15.45 -0.87
C MET A 72 -13.75 14.18 -1.58
N ASP A 73 -13.81 13.07 -0.83
CA ASP A 73 -14.52 11.86 -1.25
C ASP A 73 -15.93 11.82 -0.68
N ARG A 74 -16.78 10.97 -1.27
CA ARG A 74 -18.17 10.82 -0.85
C ARG A 74 -18.33 10.40 0.62
N ASN A 75 -17.42 9.58 1.16
CA ASN A 75 -17.49 9.18 2.57
C ASN A 75 -17.14 10.37 3.48
N LEU A 76 -16.15 11.20 3.11
CA LEU A 76 -15.79 12.39 3.88
C LEU A 76 -16.90 13.45 3.82
N GLU A 77 -17.49 13.67 2.65
CA GLU A 77 -18.63 14.57 2.46
C GLU A 77 -19.77 14.19 3.40
N LEU A 78 -20.21 12.92 3.36
CA LEU A 78 -21.28 12.42 4.23
C LEU A 78 -20.87 12.39 5.71
N THR A 79 -19.59 12.16 6.00
CA THR A 79 -19.06 12.28 7.37
C THR A 79 -19.28 13.68 7.92
N LEU A 80 -19.05 14.73 7.13
CA LEU A 80 -19.18 16.12 7.55
C LEU A 80 -20.63 16.65 7.45
N LYS A 81 -21.42 16.17 6.50
CA LYS A 81 -22.80 16.61 6.28
C LYS A 81 -23.69 16.26 7.49
N PRO A 82 -24.44 17.23 8.06
CA PRO A 82 -25.40 16.96 9.14
C PRO A 82 -26.41 15.88 8.72
N VAL A 83 -26.63 14.86 9.56
CA VAL A 83 -27.54 13.74 9.24
C VAL A 83 -28.97 14.22 8.93
N ALA A 84 -29.41 15.30 9.57
CA ALA A 84 -30.71 15.92 9.29
C ALA A 84 -30.89 16.38 7.83
N ASN A 85 -29.78 16.62 7.12
CA ASN A 85 -29.78 17.08 5.73
C ASN A 85 -29.54 15.94 4.73
N TRP A 86 -29.47 14.69 5.18
CA TRP A 86 -29.23 13.54 4.32
C TRP A 86 -30.49 13.17 3.53
N THR A 87 -30.32 12.88 2.25
CA THR A 87 -31.39 12.31 1.41
C THR A 87 -31.58 10.82 1.74
N SER A 88 -32.60 10.19 1.14
CA SER A 88 -32.78 8.73 1.29
C SER A 88 -31.60 7.96 0.69
N GLU A 89 -31.02 8.48 -0.39
CA GLU A 89 -29.86 7.93 -1.09
C GLU A 89 -28.60 8.07 -0.25
N ASP A 90 -28.39 9.20 0.43
CA ASP A 90 -27.28 9.40 1.38
C ASP A 90 -27.32 8.34 2.48
N ARG A 91 -28.51 8.13 3.07
CA ARG A 91 -28.71 7.15 4.15
C ARG A 91 -28.44 5.71 3.67
N ALA A 92 -28.95 5.37 2.49
CA ALA A 92 -28.69 4.07 1.88
C ALA A 92 -27.20 3.87 1.56
N TYR A 93 -26.53 4.90 1.05
CA TYR A 93 -25.09 4.88 0.78
C TYR A 93 -24.30 4.60 2.06
N VAL A 94 -24.55 5.36 3.13
CA VAL A 94 -23.86 5.17 4.42
C VAL A 94 -24.11 3.77 4.96
N MET A 95 -25.36 3.33 5.01
CA MET A 95 -25.72 1.98 5.46
C MET A 95 -25.02 0.88 4.64
N LEU A 96 -24.76 1.11 3.35
CA LEU A 96 -24.10 0.11 2.50
C LEU A 96 -22.58 0.14 2.59
N ARG A 97 -21.97 1.33 2.60
CA ARG A 97 -20.52 1.55 2.39
C ARG A 97 -19.74 1.80 3.68
N PHE A 98 -20.39 2.23 4.76
CA PHE A 98 -19.72 2.47 6.04
C PHE A 98 -19.51 1.19 6.86
N PHE A 99 -19.56 0.04 6.18
CA PHE A 99 -19.08 -1.26 6.67
C PHE A 99 -17.98 -1.83 5.77
N ASP A 100 -17.43 -1.04 4.84
CA ASP A 100 -16.29 -1.45 4.02
C ASP A 100 -15.02 -1.42 4.88
N ALA A 101 -14.88 -2.42 5.75
CA ALA A 101 -13.78 -2.67 6.67
C ALA A 101 -13.76 -4.17 7.01
N GLN A 102 -12.62 -4.73 7.44
CA GLN A 102 -12.54 -6.16 7.75
C GLN A 102 -13.40 -6.48 8.98
N PHE A 103 -14.34 -7.43 8.84
CA PHE A 103 -15.36 -7.66 9.85
C PHE A 103 -14.78 -8.06 11.21
N ASP A 104 -13.93 -9.09 11.28
CA ASP A 104 -13.41 -9.66 12.53
C ASP A 104 -12.47 -8.72 13.30
N ASN A 105 -11.71 -7.90 12.59
CA ASN A 105 -10.61 -7.09 13.13
C ASN A 105 -10.97 -5.61 13.28
N MET A 106 -11.90 -5.10 12.46
CA MET A 106 -12.24 -3.67 12.42
C MET A 106 -13.70 -3.39 12.79
N ILE A 107 -14.62 -4.36 12.68
CA ILE A 107 -16.05 -4.16 12.98
C ILE A 107 -16.45 -4.86 14.27
N ALA A 108 -16.33 -6.19 14.31
CA ALA A 108 -16.70 -7.07 15.41
C ALA A 108 -16.09 -6.68 16.77
N PRO A 109 -14.84 -6.18 16.86
CA PRO A 109 -14.25 -5.82 18.14
C PRO A 109 -14.92 -4.62 18.82
N PHE A 110 -15.70 -3.81 18.10
CA PHE A 110 -16.37 -2.63 18.63
C PHE A 110 -17.88 -2.88 18.79
N PRO A 111 -18.41 -3.05 20.03
CA PRO A 111 -19.75 -3.59 20.25
C PRO A 111 -20.87 -2.86 19.51
N ARG A 112 -20.83 -1.52 19.49
CA ARG A 112 -21.85 -0.72 18.79
C ARG A 112 -21.71 -0.82 17.28
N TYR A 113 -20.49 -0.83 16.74
CA TYR A 113 -20.28 -0.97 15.30
C TYR A 113 -20.74 -2.36 14.81
N HIS A 114 -20.38 -3.41 15.56
CA HIS A 114 -20.85 -4.77 15.32
C HIS A 114 -22.38 -4.88 15.37
N GLN A 115 -23.02 -4.27 16.37
CA GLN A 115 -24.49 -4.24 16.48
C GLN A 115 -25.13 -3.62 15.21
N LEU A 116 -24.57 -2.51 14.71
CA LEU A 116 -25.07 -1.84 13.51
C LEU A 116 -24.86 -2.68 12.24
N ALA A 117 -23.74 -3.41 12.17
CA ALA A 117 -23.47 -4.34 11.06
C ALA A 117 -24.46 -5.51 11.03
N LEU A 118 -24.76 -6.10 12.19
CA LEU A 118 -25.78 -7.15 12.30
C LEU A 118 -27.17 -6.63 11.94
N LYS A 119 -27.55 -5.44 12.43
CA LYS A 119 -28.80 -4.77 12.06
C LYS A 119 -28.91 -4.56 10.54
N ARG A 120 -27.83 -4.10 9.90
CA ARG A 120 -27.78 -3.91 8.44
C ARG A 120 -27.96 -5.22 7.68
N ASN A 121 -27.28 -6.28 8.10
CA ASN A 121 -27.35 -7.59 7.43
C ASN A 121 -28.75 -8.22 7.55
N ASP A 122 -29.37 -8.13 8.72
CA ASP A 122 -30.75 -8.56 8.94
C ASP A 122 -31.72 -7.81 8.00
N LEU A 123 -31.63 -6.49 7.97
CA LEU A 123 -32.51 -5.66 7.13
C LEU A 123 -32.33 -5.91 5.64
N LEU A 124 -31.11 -6.13 5.15
CA LEU A 124 -30.87 -6.45 3.73
C LEU A 124 -31.34 -7.85 3.33
N GLY A 125 -31.63 -8.73 4.30
CA GLY A 125 -32.32 -10.00 4.04
C GLY A 125 -33.81 -9.84 3.74
N HIS A 126 -34.41 -8.69 4.10
CA HIS A 126 -35.85 -8.47 4.06
C HIS A 126 -36.28 -7.26 3.20
N PHE A 127 -35.42 -6.27 3.04
CA PHE A 127 -35.71 -5.01 2.38
C PHE A 127 -34.65 -4.64 1.34
N ASN A 128 -35.05 -3.86 0.33
CA ASN A 128 -34.09 -3.18 -0.53
C ASN A 128 -33.30 -2.12 0.28
N PRO A 129 -32.12 -1.66 -0.20
CA PRO A 129 -31.29 -0.74 0.57
C PRO A 129 -31.94 0.58 0.97
N LEU A 130 -32.83 1.14 0.14
CA LEU A 130 -33.52 2.39 0.45
C LEU A 130 -34.47 2.20 1.63
N ASP A 131 -35.31 1.16 1.60
CA ASP A 131 -36.25 0.87 2.68
C ASP A 131 -35.55 0.42 3.96
N ALA A 132 -34.50 -0.41 3.85
CA ALA A 132 -33.66 -0.79 4.98
C ALA A 132 -33.07 0.44 5.70
N SER A 133 -32.58 1.42 4.93
CA SER A 133 -31.95 2.64 5.49
C SER A 133 -32.91 3.53 6.30
N ARG A 134 -34.23 3.42 6.07
CA ARG A 134 -35.25 4.15 6.83
C ARG A 134 -35.39 3.62 8.26
N THR A 135 -34.99 2.36 8.50
CA THR A 135 -35.03 1.72 9.82
C THR A 135 -33.84 2.11 10.71
N PHE A 136 -32.79 2.72 10.15
CA PHE A 136 -31.72 3.32 10.93
C PHE A 136 -32.20 4.63 11.56
N THR A 137 -32.01 4.79 12.86
CA THR A 137 -32.31 6.07 13.52
C THR A 137 -31.25 7.12 13.15
N HIS A 138 -31.50 8.41 13.44
CA HIS A 138 -30.45 9.43 13.30
C HIS A 138 -29.20 9.09 14.13
N GLN A 139 -29.38 8.56 15.35
CA GLN A 139 -28.27 8.17 16.19
C GLN A 139 -27.53 6.94 15.65
N ASP A 140 -28.22 5.97 15.05
CA ASP A 140 -27.57 4.83 14.40
C ASP A 140 -26.65 5.29 13.27
N LEU A 141 -27.07 6.28 12.48
CA LEU A 141 -26.28 6.82 11.37
C LEU A 141 -25.09 7.65 11.85
N LEU A 142 -25.26 8.45 12.92
CA LEU A 142 -24.16 9.16 13.57
C LEU A 142 -23.11 8.17 14.09
N ASP A 143 -23.55 7.17 14.84
CA ASP A 143 -22.67 6.15 15.41
C ASP A 143 -21.96 5.35 14.33
N LEU A 144 -22.66 4.95 13.26
CA LEU A 144 -22.08 4.25 12.13
C LEU A 144 -20.97 5.07 11.46
N THR A 145 -21.25 6.35 11.24
CA THR A 145 -20.30 7.27 10.56
C THR A 145 -19.02 7.45 11.37
N VAL A 146 -19.15 7.61 12.69
CA VAL A 146 -18.02 7.71 13.60
C VAL A 146 -17.25 6.40 13.65
N TRP A 147 -17.93 5.27 13.84
CA TRP A 147 -17.26 3.98 13.98
C TRP A 147 -16.53 3.54 12.73
N PHE A 148 -17.11 3.72 11.55
CA PHE A 148 -16.41 3.46 10.29
C PHE A 148 -15.07 4.18 10.25
N ASN A 149 -15.06 5.50 10.48
CA ASN A 149 -13.83 6.28 10.42
C ASN A 149 -12.87 5.93 11.57
N LEU A 150 -13.36 5.69 12.80
CA LEU A 150 -12.53 5.27 13.94
C LEU A 150 -11.84 3.94 13.70
N ALA A 151 -12.55 2.97 13.13
CA ALA A 151 -12.03 1.64 12.82
C ALA A 151 -10.86 1.68 11.82
N TRP A 152 -10.84 2.69 10.94
CA TRP A 152 -9.78 2.90 9.97
C TRP A 152 -8.53 3.61 10.53
N PHE A 153 -8.56 4.25 11.70
CA PHE A 153 -7.31 4.74 12.29
C PHE A 153 -6.43 3.56 12.72
N ASP A 154 -5.10 3.65 12.53
CA ASP A 154 -4.20 2.66 13.10
C ASP A 154 -4.47 2.47 14.62
N PRO A 155 -4.41 1.25 15.19
CA PRO A 155 -4.57 1.02 16.62
C PRO A 155 -3.65 1.89 17.49
N LEU A 156 -2.45 2.27 17.01
CA LEU A 156 -1.58 3.23 17.67
C LEU A 156 -2.30 4.55 17.90
N TRP A 157 -2.84 5.18 16.85
CA TRP A 157 -3.50 6.48 16.95
C TRP A 157 -4.73 6.44 17.86
N ARG A 158 -5.54 5.37 17.77
CA ARG A 158 -6.68 5.17 18.68
C ARG A 158 -6.28 5.10 20.16
N ARG A 159 -5.07 4.60 20.46
CA ARG A 159 -4.56 4.50 21.84
C ARG A 159 -3.83 5.76 22.30
N THR A 160 -3.05 6.39 21.42
CA THR A 160 -2.12 7.46 21.80
C THR A 160 -2.67 8.86 21.63
N GLU A 161 -3.68 9.08 20.76
CA GLU A 161 -4.36 10.37 20.63
C GLU A 161 -5.51 10.45 21.63
N PRO A 162 -5.45 11.31 22.68
CA PRO A 162 -6.42 11.30 23.78
C PRO A 162 -7.86 11.49 23.32
N GLU A 163 -8.08 12.35 22.33
CA GLU A 163 -9.39 12.62 21.77
C GLU A 163 -9.97 11.40 21.04
N LEU A 164 -9.16 10.64 20.28
CA LEU A 164 -9.62 9.41 19.63
C LEU A 164 -9.88 8.30 20.65
N ALA A 165 -9.01 8.18 21.66
CA ALA A 165 -9.19 7.21 22.75
C ALA A 165 -10.50 7.45 23.52
N ALA A 166 -10.83 8.73 23.78
CA ALA A 166 -12.07 9.11 24.43
C ALA A 166 -13.31 8.71 23.61
N LEU A 167 -13.27 8.88 22.28
CA LEU A 167 -14.34 8.44 21.38
C LEU A 167 -14.51 6.92 21.42
N VAL A 168 -13.41 6.16 21.36
CA VAL A 168 -13.44 4.69 21.45
C VAL A 168 -14.01 4.24 22.80
N GLN A 169 -13.62 4.89 23.90
CA GLN A 169 -14.12 4.58 25.23
C GLN A 169 -15.62 4.88 25.39
N ARG A 170 -16.10 6.01 24.84
CA ARG A 170 -17.53 6.34 24.85
C ARG A 170 -18.34 5.35 24.03
N GLY A 171 -17.85 5.00 22.85
CA GLY A 171 -18.30 3.89 22.03
C GLY A 171 -19.70 3.98 21.40
N ARG A 172 -20.50 5.00 21.72
CA ARG A 172 -21.83 5.28 21.14
C ARG A 172 -22.28 6.70 21.46
N ASP A 173 -23.48 7.05 21.00
CA ASP A 173 -24.13 8.32 21.26
C ASP A 173 -23.26 9.51 20.80
N PHE A 174 -22.65 9.34 19.63
CA PHE A 174 -21.77 10.32 19.02
C PHE A 174 -22.54 11.50 18.42
N THR A 175 -21.86 12.63 18.32
CA THR A 175 -22.41 13.91 17.87
C THR A 175 -21.86 14.34 16.51
N GLN A 176 -22.36 15.47 16.00
CA GLN A 176 -21.81 16.13 14.81
C GLN A 176 -20.34 16.52 15.02
N GLU A 177 -20.02 17.09 16.19
CA GLU A 177 -18.70 17.61 16.53
C GLU A 177 -17.64 16.50 16.55
N ASP A 178 -18.02 15.27 16.92
CA ASP A 178 -17.13 14.11 16.89
C ASP A 178 -16.70 13.75 15.47
N ARG A 179 -17.60 13.89 14.49
CA ARG A 179 -17.32 13.61 13.07
C ARG A 179 -16.35 14.64 12.50
N GLU A 180 -16.53 15.90 12.87
CA GLU A 180 -15.63 16.98 12.50
C GLU A 180 -14.24 16.82 13.16
N LEU A 181 -14.21 16.40 14.43
CA LEU A 181 -12.98 16.05 15.13
C LEU A 181 -12.23 14.93 14.42
N ILE A 182 -12.92 13.86 14.04
CA ILE A 182 -12.36 12.75 13.27
C ILE A 182 -11.76 13.24 11.95
N ALA A 183 -12.50 14.02 11.17
CA ALA A 183 -12.01 14.57 9.90
C ALA A 183 -10.74 15.45 10.10
N ARG A 184 -10.72 16.27 11.16
CA ARG A 184 -9.52 17.07 11.52
C ARG A 184 -8.33 16.17 11.89
N LYS A 185 -8.56 15.09 12.64
CA LYS A 185 -7.50 14.13 13.01
C LYS A 185 -6.97 13.38 11.80
N GLN A 186 -7.85 12.95 10.88
CA GLN A 186 -7.44 12.33 9.62
C GLN A 186 -6.52 13.26 8.83
N ARG A 187 -6.95 14.50 8.60
CA ARG A 187 -6.16 15.51 7.89
C ARG A 187 -4.79 15.76 8.55
N LYS A 188 -4.75 15.85 9.89
CA LYS A 188 -3.51 16.03 10.65
C LYS A 188 -2.53 14.86 10.50
N ILE A 189 -3.02 13.63 10.40
CA ILE A 189 -2.17 12.46 10.17
C ILE A 189 -1.65 12.48 8.73
N LEU A 190 -2.54 12.69 7.74
CA LEU A 190 -2.15 12.75 6.33
C LEU A 190 -1.10 13.84 6.08
N SER A 191 -1.23 15.02 6.70
CA SER A 191 -0.26 16.11 6.56
C SER A 191 1.13 15.80 7.14
N ARG A 192 1.28 14.72 7.90
CA ARG A 192 2.56 14.30 8.50
C ARG A 192 3.26 13.23 7.69
N ILE A 193 2.60 12.57 6.74
CA ILE A 193 3.16 11.44 5.97
C ILE A 193 4.43 11.87 5.23
N VAL A 194 4.32 12.80 4.27
CA VAL A 194 5.46 13.23 3.44
C VAL A 194 6.61 13.81 4.28
N PRO A 195 6.36 14.74 5.24
CA PRO A 195 7.43 15.25 6.10
C PRO A 195 8.13 14.18 6.92
N GLU A 196 7.41 13.15 7.38
CA GLU A 196 8.00 12.09 8.18
C GLU A 196 8.92 11.18 7.36
N TYR A 197 8.50 10.78 6.18
CA TYR A 197 9.35 10.03 5.25
C TYR A 197 10.60 10.84 4.88
N ALA A 198 10.45 12.14 4.59
CA ALA A 198 11.59 13.01 4.30
C ALA A 198 12.58 13.10 5.47
N ARG A 199 12.07 13.24 6.70
CA ARG A 199 12.90 13.31 7.92
C ARG A 199 13.64 11.99 8.16
N MET A 200 12.98 10.86 7.95
CA MET A 200 13.57 9.53 8.13
C MET A 200 14.62 9.23 7.06
N ALA A 201 14.38 9.65 5.82
CA ALA A 201 15.37 9.58 4.74
C ALA A 201 16.61 10.44 5.03
N ALA A 202 16.41 11.67 5.47
CA ALA A 202 17.50 12.59 5.83
C ALA A 202 18.37 12.06 6.99
N SER A 203 17.81 11.22 7.87
CA SER A 203 18.56 10.57 8.95
C SER A 203 19.45 9.40 8.48
N GLY A 204 19.28 8.94 7.24
CA GLY A 204 19.96 7.76 6.70
C GLY A 204 19.37 6.42 7.15
N GLN A 205 18.35 6.43 8.02
CA GLN A 205 17.69 5.22 8.50
C GLN A 205 16.74 4.60 7.45
N VAL A 206 16.22 5.42 6.53
CA VAL A 206 15.30 4.97 5.48
C VAL A 206 15.87 5.29 4.11
N GLU A 207 15.83 4.32 3.20
CA GLU A 207 15.96 4.58 1.77
C GLU A 207 14.58 4.77 1.14
N LEU A 208 14.42 5.80 0.32
CA LEU A 208 13.19 6.03 -0.43
C LEU A 208 13.40 5.74 -1.91
N THR A 209 12.44 5.04 -2.49
CA THR A 209 12.36 4.77 -3.92
C THR A 209 11.04 5.32 -4.49
N THR A 210 10.96 5.39 -5.82
CA THR A 210 9.75 5.82 -6.54
C THR A 210 9.34 4.80 -7.60
N THR A 211 8.26 5.11 -8.29
CA THR A 211 7.61 4.28 -9.30
C THR A 211 7.25 5.17 -10.49
N PRO A 212 7.06 4.63 -11.71
CA PRO A 212 6.44 5.37 -12.80
C PRO A 212 5.12 6.02 -12.34
N PHE A 213 4.87 7.26 -12.78
CA PHE A 213 3.94 8.18 -12.08
C PHE A 213 2.55 7.59 -11.75
N TYR A 214 1.86 7.01 -12.73
CA TYR A 214 0.52 6.43 -12.54
C TYR A 214 0.52 4.91 -12.40
N HIS A 215 1.64 4.33 -11.95
CA HIS A 215 1.75 2.88 -11.78
C HIS A 215 1.45 2.02 -13.06
N PRO A 216 1.82 2.44 -14.30
CA PRO A 216 1.57 1.62 -15.49
C PRO A 216 2.47 0.38 -15.55
N ILE A 217 1.97 -0.68 -16.17
CA ILE A 217 2.77 -1.86 -16.56
C ILE A 217 3.70 -1.46 -17.71
N LEU A 218 4.91 -1.00 -17.36
CA LEU A 218 5.86 -0.43 -18.32
C LEU A 218 6.16 -1.33 -19.52
N PRO A 219 6.40 -2.66 -19.37
CA PRO A 219 6.65 -3.51 -20.52
C PRO A 219 5.56 -3.45 -21.59
N LEU A 220 4.29 -3.38 -21.16
CA LEU A 220 3.14 -3.31 -22.07
C LEU A 220 2.94 -1.91 -22.69
N LEU A 221 3.40 -0.85 -22.02
CA LEU A 221 3.47 0.48 -22.65
C LEU A 221 4.57 0.55 -23.71
N VAL A 222 5.72 -0.08 -23.47
CA VAL A 222 6.81 -0.13 -24.44
C VAL A 222 6.37 -0.90 -25.69
N ASP A 223 5.92 -2.14 -25.51
CA ASP A 223 5.41 -2.99 -26.58
C ASP A 223 4.57 -4.14 -26.02
N THR A 224 3.31 -4.24 -26.42
CA THR A 224 2.43 -5.37 -26.03
C THR A 224 2.95 -6.73 -26.48
N ASP A 225 3.76 -6.80 -27.53
CA ASP A 225 4.38 -8.05 -27.95
C ASP A 225 5.35 -8.62 -26.91
N SER A 226 5.84 -7.79 -25.97
CA SER A 226 6.69 -8.24 -24.86
C SER A 226 6.00 -9.31 -24.00
N ALA A 227 4.67 -9.35 -23.95
CA ALA A 227 3.92 -10.37 -23.24
C ALA A 227 4.20 -11.79 -23.75
N ARG A 228 4.58 -11.94 -25.04
CA ARG A 228 4.95 -13.24 -25.61
C ARG A 228 6.29 -13.77 -25.12
N VAL A 229 7.16 -12.93 -24.56
CA VAL A 229 8.40 -13.38 -23.92
C VAL A 229 8.08 -14.25 -22.70
N ALA A 230 7.07 -13.86 -21.92
CA ALA A 230 6.60 -14.64 -20.78
C ALA A 230 5.62 -15.76 -21.19
N ARG A 231 4.76 -15.49 -22.19
CA ARG A 231 3.73 -16.43 -22.66
C ARG A 231 3.69 -16.49 -24.20
N PRO A 232 4.50 -17.37 -24.84
CA PRO A 232 4.68 -17.38 -26.29
C PRO A 232 3.39 -17.46 -27.13
N HIS A 233 2.37 -18.14 -26.62
CA HIS A 233 1.10 -18.36 -27.32
C HIS A 233 -0.04 -17.43 -26.86
N LEU A 234 0.27 -16.36 -26.12
CA LEU A 234 -0.74 -15.42 -25.66
C LEU A 234 -1.40 -14.71 -26.86
N PRO A 235 -2.74 -14.76 -27.00
CA PRO A 235 -3.45 -13.90 -27.94
C PRO A 235 -3.21 -12.44 -27.57
N LEU A 236 -2.82 -11.62 -28.55
CA LEU A 236 -2.57 -10.19 -28.37
C LEU A 236 -3.62 -9.38 -29.14
N PRO A 237 -3.82 -8.09 -28.78
CA PRO A 237 -4.66 -7.19 -29.56
C PRO A 237 -4.23 -7.16 -31.04
N GLU A 238 -5.20 -7.06 -31.95
CA GLU A 238 -4.93 -6.97 -33.39
C GLU A 238 -4.07 -5.77 -33.76
N THR A 239 -4.34 -4.63 -33.12
CA THR A 239 -3.54 -3.41 -33.24
C THR A 239 -2.46 -3.40 -32.16
N PRO A 240 -1.17 -3.47 -32.52
CA PRO A 240 -0.09 -3.40 -31.54
C PRO A 240 -0.10 -2.07 -30.80
N PHE A 241 0.08 -2.12 -29.48
CA PHE A 241 0.23 -0.93 -28.65
C PHE A 241 1.71 -0.75 -28.29
N ARG A 242 2.34 0.31 -28.83
CA ARG A 242 3.79 0.55 -28.74
C ARG A 242 4.09 2.02 -28.48
N HIS A 243 4.23 2.38 -27.21
CA HIS A 243 4.44 3.74 -26.74
C HIS A 243 5.63 3.83 -25.76
N PRO A 244 6.87 3.49 -26.20
CA PRO A 244 8.06 3.59 -25.36
C PRO A 244 8.33 5.03 -24.87
N GLY A 245 7.89 6.04 -25.63
CA GLY A 245 7.94 7.44 -25.21
C GLY A 245 7.08 7.72 -23.98
N ASP A 246 5.90 7.11 -23.89
CA ASP A 246 5.01 7.25 -22.73
C ASP A 246 5.57 6.50 -21.52
N ALA A 247 6.14 5.30 -21.72
CA ALA A 247 6.84 4.56 -20.68
C ALA A 247 7.99 5.39 -20.08
N ARG A 248 8.81 6.02 -20.92
CA ARG A 248 9.89 6.92 -20.49
C ARG A 248 9.34 8.15 -19.76
N LEU A 249 8.27 8.75 -20.28
CA LEU A 249 7.63 9.90 -19.66
C LEU A 249 7.10 9.58 -18.26
N GLN A 250 6.54 8.39 -18.05
CA GLN A 250 6.04 7.93 -16.76
C GLN A 250 7.17 7.79 -15.74
N ILE A 251 8.31 7.20 -16.14
CA ILE A 251 9.53 7.14 -15.31
C ILE A 251 10.01 8.55 -14.97
N ARG A 252 10.18 9.41 -15.98
CA ARG A 252 10.68 10.78 -15.81
C ARG A 252 9.79 11.60 -14.88
N LYS A 253 8.47 11.55 -15.08
CA LYS A 253 7.50 12.25 -14.24
C LYS A 253 7.54 11.73 -12.81
N GLY A 254 7.64 10.41 -12.61
CA GLY A 254 7.71 9.84 -11.26
C GLY A 254 8.97 10.26 -10.50
N LEU A 255 10.12 10.26 -11.17
CA LEU A 255 11.38 10.75 -10.62
C LEU A 255 11.35 12.24 -10.30
N ALA A 256 10.88 13.07 -11.24
CA ALA A 256 10.81 14.51 -11.06
C ALA A 256 9.81 14.93 -9.96
N TYR A 257 8.66 14.26 -9.90
CA TYR A 257 7.66 14.50 -8.87
C TYR A 257 8.21 14.15 -7.49
N PHE A 258 8.84 12.98 -7.35
CA PHE A 258 9.50 12.58 -6.10
C PHE A 258 10.56 13.62 -5.69
N GLU A 259 11.45 13.98 -6.62
CA GLU A 259 12.56 14.91 -6.37
C GLU A 259 12.07 16.27 -5.87
N SER A 260 10.96 16.77 -6.39
CA SER A 260 10.39 18.04 -5.93
C SER A 260 9.76 17.99 -4.53
N ARG A 261 9.50 16.79 -3.97
CA ARG A 261 8.93 16.62 -2.61
C ARG A 261 10.00 16.34 -1.57
N PHE A 262 10.98 15.52 -1.95
CA PHE A 262 12.00 15.04 -1.01
C PHE A 262 13.36 15.75 -1.16
N GLY A 263 13.54 16.55 -2.22
CA GLY A 263 14.76 17.32 -2.45
C GLY A 263 15.95 16.52 -2.97
N PHE A 264 15.76 15.25 -3.33
CA PHE A 264 16.77 14.40 -3.94
C PHE A 264 16.13 13.44 -4.96
N ARG A 265 16.92 13.02 -5.94
CA ARG A 265 16.50 12.01 -6.91
C ARG A 265 16.66 10.60 -6.32
N PRO A 266 15.61 9.76 -6.30
CA PRO A 266 15.70 8.45 -5.66
C PRO A 266 16.56 7.51 -6.52
N PRO A 267 17.50 6.75 -5.93
CA PRO A 267 18.38 5.86 -6.69
C PRO A 267 17.68 4.56 -7.12
N GLY A 268 16.67 4.14 -6.37
CA GLY A 268 15.91 2.92 -6.60
C GLY A 268 14.54 3.15 -7.25
N MET A 269 14.05 2.14 -7.94
CA MET A 269 12.70 2.10 -8.50
C MET A 269 11.98 0.80 -8.13
N TRP A 270 10.71 0.90 -7.75
CA TRP A 270 9.77 -0.21 -7.84
C TRP A 270 9.10 -0.12 -9.22
N PRO A 271 9.35 -1.05 -10.15
CA PRO A 271 8.58 -1.15 -11.37
C PRO A 271 7.15 -1.58 -11.01
N SER A 272 6.12 -0.99 -11.62
CA SER A 272 4.73 -1.32 -11.29
C SER A 272 4.47 -2.82 -11.39
N GLU A 273 3.89 -3.42 -10.34
CA GLU A 273 3.70 -4.88 -10.22
C GLU A 273 4.99 -5.70 -10.37
N GLU A 274 6.14 -5.11 -9.99
CA GLU A 274 7.48 -5.69 -10.19
C GLU A 274 7.79 -6.02 -11.67
N SER A 275 7.03 -5.46 -12.61
CA SER A 275 7.10 -5.81 -14.03
C SER A 275 8.30 -5.17 -14.74
N VAL A 276 9.15 -6.01 -15.33
CA VAL A 276 10.36 -5.57 -16.04
C VAL A 276 10.51 -6.21 -17.41
N SER A 277 11.31 -5.57 -18.26
CA SER A 277 11.80 -6.11 -19.52
C SER A 277 13.17 -5.48 -19.85
N PRO A 278 13.97 -6.04 -20.77
CA PRO A 278 15.22 -5.41 -21.19
C PRO A 278 15.06 -3.96 -21.66
N ALA A 279 13.96 -3.68 -22.38
CA ALA A 279 13.66 -2.33 -22.85
C ALA A 279 13.32 -1.39 -21.69
N VAL A 280 12.58 -1.87 -20.67
CA VAL A 280 12.31 -1.08 -19.46
C VAL A 280 13.60 -0.83 -18.66
N ALA A 281 14.48 -1.82 -18.53
CA ALA A 281 15.77 -1.64 -17.87
C ALA A 281 16.63 -0.59 -18.58
N GLN A 282 16.63 -0.57 -19.93
CA GLN A 282 17.27 0.48 -20.71
C GLN A 282 16.70 1.87 -20.39
N LEU A 283 15.36 2.02 -20.36
CA LEU A 283 14.72 3.30 -20.01
C LEU A 283 15.03 3.74 -18.57
N MET A 284 15.09 2.80 -17.62
CA MET A 284 15.50 3.06 -16.24
C MET A 284 16.93 3.61 -16.18
N ALA A 285 17.88 2.96 -16.86
CA ALA A 285 19.27 3.41 -16.94
C ALA A 285 19.39 4.82 -17.55
N GLU A 286 18.68 5.08 -18.66
CA GLU A 286 18.65 6.39 -19.32
C GLU A 286 18.13 7.52 -18.43
N GLU A 287 17.17 7.23 -17.54
CA GLU A 287 16.61 8.21 -16.60
C GLU A 287 17.37 8.24 -15.25
N GLY A 288 18.46 7.49 -15.14
CA GLY A 288 19.41 7.52 -14.03
C GLY A 288 19.08 6.61 -12.85
N VAL A 289 18.12 5.70 -12.98
CA VAL A 289 17.80 4.69 -11.96
C VAL A 289 18.98 3.75 -11.80
N LYS A 290 19.38 3.49 -10.54
CA LYS A 290 20.56 2.68 -10.19
C LYS A 290 20.21 1.26 -9.83
N TRP A 291 19.04 1.05 -9.23
CA TRP A 291 18.57 -0.28 -8.89
C TRP A 291 17.04 -0.40 -8.97
N ALA A 292 16.56 -1.63 -9.13
CA ALA A 292 15.14 -1.94 -9.07
C ALA A 292 14.88 -3.29 -8.38
N VAL A 293 13.68 -3.46 -7.84
CA VAL A 293 13.20 -4.73 -7.27
C VAL A 293 12.25 -5.43 -8.25
N THR A 294 12.33 -6.76 -8.33
CA THR A 294 11.42 -7.56 -9.16
C THR A 294 11.23 -8.98 -8.58
N ASP A 295 10.49 -9.84 -9.26
CA ASP A 295 10.04 -11.14 -8.72
C ASP A 295 11.01 -12.30 -8.97
N GLU A 296 11.10 -13.26 -8.04
CA GLU A 296 11.96 -14.44 -8.17
C GLU A 296 11.63 -15.32 -9.38
N GLY A 297 10.38 -15.33 -9.84
CA GLY A 297 9.96 -16.03 -11.05
C GLY A 297 10.55 -15.43 -12.32
N ILE A 298 10.72 -14.11 -12.37
CA ILE A 298 11.40 -13.43 -13.48
C ILE A 298 12.88 -13.86 -13.50
N LEU A 299 13.55 -13.89 -12.35
CA LEU A 299 14.92 -14.40 -12.24
C LEU A 299 15.04 -15.84 -12.73
N ALA A 300 14.16 -16.72 -12.22
CA ALA A 300 14.16 -18.13 -12.55
C ALA A 300 14.01 -18.36 -14.06
N HIS A 301 13.07 -17.65 -14.69
CA HIS A 301 12.84 -17.71 -16.12
C HIS A 301 14.04 -17.17 -16.92
N SER A 302 14.61 -16.03 -16.52
CA SER A 302 15.78 -15.44 -17.19
C SER A 302 17.03 -16.33 -17.13
N LEU A 303 17.20 -17.10 -16.06
CA LEU A 303 18.33 -18.02 -15.90
C LEU A 303 18.07 -19.43 -16.45
N GLY A 304 16.83 -19.75 -16.85
CA GLY A 304 16.45 -21.10 -17.27
C GLY A 304 16.52 -22.14 -16.14
N VAL A 305 16.31 -21.71 -14.90
CA VAL A 305 16.37 -22.55 -13.70
C VAL A 305 15.02 -22.64 -12.99
N ARG A 306 14.91 -23.58 -12.05
CA ARG A 306 13.77 -23.64 -11.12
C ARG A 306 14.25 -23.32 -9.72
N LEU A 307 13.55 -22.41 -9.05
CA LEU A 307 13.75 -22.13 -7.63
C LEU A 307 12.92 -23.14 -6.82
N VAL A 308 13.55 -24.26 -6.48
CA VAL A 308 12.90 -25.35 -5.74
C VAL A 308 13.04 -25.11 -4.24
N ARG A 309 11.94 -25.27 -3.51
CA ARG A 309 11.87 -25.14 -2.05
C ARG A 309 11.58 -26.51 -1.41
N ASP A 310 12.08 -26.73 -0.19
CA ASP A 310 11.75 -27.90 0.62
C ASP A 310 10.38 -27.78 1.30
N ALA A 311 9.97 -28.80 2.07
CA ALA A 311 8.70 -28.82 2.78
C ALA A 311 8.56 -27.71 3.85
N ALA A 312 9.67 -27.11 4.30
CA ALA A 312 9.67 -25.98 5.22
C ALA A 312 9.65 -24.62 4.48
N GLY A 313 9.63 -24.63 3.14
CA GLY A 313 9.65 -23.43 2.30
C GLY A 313 11.03 -22.84 2.05
N GLN A 314 12.11 -23.55 2.40
CA GLN A 314 13.48 -23.09 2.23
C GLN A 314 14.03 -23.46 0.85
N LEU A 315 14.73 -22.54 0.18
CA LEU A 315 15.35 -22.83 -1.13
C LEU A 315 16.41 -23.93 -1.03
N LEU A 316 16.40 -24.85 -2.00
CA LEU A 316 17.45 -25.86 -2.17
C LEU A 316 18.74 -25.25 -2.72
N HIS A 317 18.63 -24.22 -3.58
CA HIS A 317 19.75 -23.46 -4.15
C HIS A 317 19.62 -21.97 -3.77
N PRO A 318 19.90 -21.62 -2.48
CA PRO A 318 19.76 -20.26 -1.97
C PRO A 318 20.75 -19.26 -2.60
N ASP A 319 21.80 -19.75 -3.25
CA ASP A 319 22.82 -18.93 -3.91
C ASP A 319 22.34 -18.21 -5.17
N VAL A 320 21.27 -18.73 -5.78
CA VAL A 320 20.65 -18.13 -6.96
C VAL A 320 19.87 -16.88 -6.55
N LEU A 321 18.95 -16.99 -5.58
CA LEU A 321 18.06 -15.87 -5.24
C LEU A 321 18.72 -14.81 -4.34
N TYR A 322 19.47 -15.22 -3.32
CA TYR A 322 19.87 -14.31 -2.24
C TYR A 322 21.14 -13.50 -2.54
N ARG A 323 21.14 -12.83 -3.70
CA ARG A 323 22.19 -11.91 -4.15
C ARG A 323 21.61 -10.88 -5.13
N PRO A 324 22.22 -9.68 -5.22
CA PRO A 324 21.90 -8.75 -6.29
C PRO A 324 22.45 -9.25 -7.63
N TYR A 325 21.78 -8.89 -8.73
CA TYR A 325 22.24 -9.09 -10.10
C TYR A 325 22.52 -7.75 -10.75
N SER A 326 23.42 -7.74 -11.74
CA SER A 326 23.71 -6.58 -12.57
C SER A 326 23.17 -6.82 -13.97
N PHE A 327 22.30 -5.93 -14.45
CA PHE A 327 21.80 -5.95 -15.82
C PHE A 327 22.46 -4.81 -16.61
N GLU A 328 23.26 -5.18 -17.60
CA GLU A 328 23.98 -4.23 -18.45
C GLU A 328 23.08 -3.75 -19.58
N THR A 329 23.00 -2.44 -19.77
CA THR A 329 22.29 -1.81 -20.88
C THR A 329 23.21 -0.84 -21.61
N PRO A 330 22.92 -0.48 -22.88
CA PRO A 330 23.68 0.56 -23.58
C PRO A 330 23.77 1.92 -22.84
N ALA A 331 22.77 2.27 -22.02
CA ALA A 331 22.78 3.50 -21.22
C ALA A 331 23.48 3.36 -19.85
N GLY A 332 23.82 2.14 -19.44
CA GLY A 332 24.50 1.85 -18.19
C GLY A 332 23.92 0.65 -17.46
N ARG A 333 24.46 0.38 -16.28
CA ARG A 333 24.07 -0.76 -15.46
C ARG A 333 22.92 -0.43 -14.53
N VAL A 334 21.93 -1.33 -14.44
CA VAL A 334 20.89 -1.33 -13.41
C VAL A 334 21.09 -2.56 -12.52
N SER A 335 21.14 -2.37 -11.20
CA SER A 335 21.19 -3.49 -10.25
C SER A 335 19.77 -4.01 -10.00
N LEU A 336 19.56 -5.32 -10.06
CA LEU A 336 18.28 -5.96 -9.79
C LEU A 336 18.38 -6.79 -8.52
N VAL A 337 17.41 -6.61 -7.63
CA VAL A 337 17.18 -7.48 -6.47
C VAL A 337 15.86 -8.19 -6.64
N PHE A 338 15.80 -9.44 -6.20
CA PHE A 338 14.65 -10.30 -6.43
C PHE A 338 13.98 -10.66 -5.11
N ARG A 339 12.67 -10.44 -5.04
CA ARG A 339 11.82 -10.73 -3.88
C ARG A 339 11.80 -12.23 -3.58
N ASP A 340 11.95 -12.61 -2.32
CA ASP A 340 11.56 -13.95 -1.86
C ASP A 340 10.04 -14.00 -1.69
N ILE A 341 9.35 -14.66 -2.63
CA ILE A 341 7.88 -14.65 -2.66
C ILE A 341 7.28 -15.26 -1.39
N VAL A 342 7.89 -16.33 -0.85
CA VAL A 342 7.39 -17.02 0.33
C VAL A 342 7.49 -16.13 1.56
N LEU A 343 8.65 -15.50 1.80
CA LEU A 343 8.81 -14.63 2.97
C LEU A 343 7.92 -13.39 2.88
N SER A 344 7.82 -12.79 1.71
CA SER A 344 6.96 -11.64 1.50
C SER A 344 5.47 -12.00 1.66
N ASP A 345 5.01 -13.13 1.12
CA ASP A 345 3.61 -13.56 1.22
C ASP A 345 3.24 -13.99 2.64
N LEU A 346 4.20 -14.53 3.39
CA LEU A 346 4.01 -14.80 4.82
C LEU A 346 3.67 -13.51 5.55
N ILE A 347 4.44 -12.43 5.34
CA ILE A 347 4.17 -11.14 5.96
C ILE A 347 2.87 -10.53 5.42
N GLY A 348 2.71 -10.49 4.09
CA GLY A 348 1.59 -9.85 3.43
C GLY A 348 0.24 -10.51 3.69
N PHE A 349 0.18 -11.84 3.87
CA PHE A 349 -1.11 -12.54 3.83
C PHE A 349 -1.32 -13.56 4.96
N SER A 350 -0.25 -14.05 5.60
CA SER A 350 -0.36 -15.15 6.56
C SER A 350 -0.17 -14.70 8.01
N TYR A 351 0.83 -13.86 8.28
CA TYR A 351 1.22 -13.47 9.63
C TYR A 351 0.19 -12.59 10.33
N GLN A 352 -0.63 -11.84 9.59
CA GLN A 352 -1.77 -11.09 10.14
C GLN A 352 -2.78 -11.97 10.92
N LYS A 353 -2.73 -13.31 10.76
CA LYS A 353 -3.64 -14.26 11.41
C LYS A 353 -3.11 -14.83 12.72
N VAL A 354 -1.88 -14.48 13.13
CA VAL A 354 -1.23 -15.02 14.33
C VAL A 354 -0.62 -13.90 15.18
N PRO A 355 -0.32 -14.13 16.47
CA PRO A 355 0.32 -13.10 17.30
C PRO A 355 1.66 -12.62 16.71
N GLY A 356 1.88 -11.30 16.72
CA GLY A 356 3.06 -10.69 16.09
C GLY A 356 4.41 -11.23 16.58
N ALA A 357 4.53 -11.58 17.86
CA ALA A 357 5.74 -12.20 18.41
C ALA A 357 6.03 -13.59 17.80
N GLN A 358 4.97 -14.37 17.51
CA GLN A 358 5.09 -15.66 16.86
C GLN A 358 5.49 -15.51 15.39
N ALA A 359 4.87 -14.57 14.68
CA ALA A 359 5.22 -14.24 13.29
C ALA A 359 6.68 -13.79 13.16
N ALA A 360 7.13 -12.89 14.04
CA ALA A 360 8.51 -12.41 14.07
C ALA A 360 9.50 -13.54 14.37
N HIS A 361 9.15 -14.46 15.28
CA HIS A 361 9.97 -15.63 15.58
C HIS A 361 10.10 -16.57 14.37
N ASP A 362 8.99 -16.90 13.69
CA ASP A 362 9.02 -17.74 12.49
C ASP A 362 9.87 -17.12 11.38
N LEU A 363 9.70 -15.81 11.11
CA LEU A 363 10.51 -15.08 10.14
C LEU A 363 12.00 -15.13 10.49
N HIS A 364 12.34 -14.90 11.77
CA HIS A 364 13.72 -14.95 12.25
C HIS A 364 14.35 -16.33 12.06
N GLU A 365 13.64 -17.42 12.39
CA GLU A 365 14.16 -18.77 12.19
C GLU A 365 14.32 -19.13 10.72
N ARG A 366 13.42 -18.66 9.84
CA ARG A 366 13.57 -18.80 8.37
C ARG A 366 14.81 -18.08 7.87
N LEU A 367 15.05 -16.85 8.30
CA LEU A 367 16.23 -16.07 7.94
C LEU A 367 17.54 -16.73 8.42
N LYS A 368 17.54 -17.29 9.64
CA LYS A 368 18.67 -18.08 10.16
C LYS A 368 18.95 -19.31 9.29
N ALA A 369 17.91 -20.05 8.89
CA ALA A 369 18.05 -21.20 8.01
C ALA A 369 18.63 -20.81 6.65
N ILE A 370 18.16 -19.71 6.06
CA ILE A 370 18.74 -19.13 4.83
C ILE A 370 20.23 -18.85 5.03
N LYS A 371 20.62 -18.20 6.14
CA LYS A 371 22.02 -17.87 6.38
C LYS A 371 22.91 -19.11 6.52
N GLN A 372 22.41 -20.17 7.16
CA GLN A 372 23.15 -21.42 7.35
C GLN A 372 23.33 -22.20 6.03
N ARG A 373 22.34 -22.13 5.13
CA ARG A 373 22.36 -22.86 3.84
C ARG A 373 23.04 -22.06 2.72
N SER A 374 23.10 -20.74 2.83
CA SER A 374 23.68 -19.91 1.78
C SER A 374 25.19 -20.11 1.68
N PRO A 375 25.73 -20.42 0.49
CA PRO A 375 27.17 -20.47 0.28
C PRO A 375 27.80 -19.08 0.19
N HIS A 376 27.00 -18.01 0.13
CA HIS A 376 27.51 -16.64 0.10
C HIS A 376 27.98 -16.19 1.49
N ALA A 377 29.10 -15.48 1.55
CA ALA A 377 29.57 -14.86 2.79
C ALA A 377 28.57 -13.78 3.30
N HIS A 378 27.93 -13.09 2.35
CA HIS A 378 27.01 -11.96 2.56
C HIS A 378 25.73 -12.08 1.70
N PRO A 379 24.86 -13.08 1.92
CA PRO A 379 23.59 -13.18 1.21
C PRO A 379 22.70 -11.97 1.50
N LEU A 380 21.93 -11.57 0.47
CA LEU A 380 20.91 -10.54 0.53
C LEU A 380 19.54 -11.18 0.35
N VAL A 381 18.71 -11.15 1.38
CA VAL A 381 17.31 -11.56 1.31
C VAL A 381 16.46 -10.32 1.08
N THR A 382 15.72 -10.29 -0.02
CA THR A 382 14.80 -9.18 -0.33
C THR A 382 13.38 -9.61 0.03
N ILE A 383 12.74 -8.86 0.90
CA ILE A 383 11.34 -9.02 1.29
C ILE A 383 10.60 -7.78 0.78
N ALA A 384 10.00 -7.90 -0.39
CA ALA A 384 9.30 -6.83 -1.07
C ALA A 384 7.80 -7.14 -1.12
N LEU A 385 6.94 -6.18 -0.77
CA LEU A 385 5.48 -6.37 -0.69
C LEU A 385 4.75 -5.02 -0.55
N ASP A 386 3.45 -5.03 -0.84
CA ASP A 386 2.58 -3.88 -0.58
C ASP A 386 2.51 -3.59 0.93
N GLY A 387 2.61 -2.32 1.28
CA GLY A 387 2.60 -1.87 2.67
C GLY A 387 1.25 -1.99 3.33
N GLU A 388 0.16 -2.07 2.58
CA GLU A 388 -1.22 -2.09 3.08
C GLU A 388 -1.72 -3.50 3.44
N ASN A 389 -1.03 -4.57 3.01
CA ASN A 389 -1.56 -5.94 3.11
C ASN A 389 -1.40 -6.59 4.49
N CYS A 390 -0.43 -6.18 5.30
CA CYS A 390 0.08 -6.96 6.43
C CYS A 390 -0.58 -6.71 7.81
N TRP A 391 -1.79 -6.13 7.85
CA TRP A 391 -2.39 -5.53 9.06
C TRP A 391 -3.73 -6.09 9.52
#